data_AF-A0A951Q5C7-F1
#
_entry.id   AF-A0A951Q5C7-F1
#
_cell.length_a   1.000
_cell.length_b   1.000
_cell.length_c   1.000
_cell.angle_alpha   90.00
_cell.angle_beta   90.00
_cell.angle_gamma   90.00
#
_symmetry.space_group_name_H-M   'P 1'
#
loop_
_entity.id
_entity.type
_entity.pdbx_description
1 polymer ?
#
loop_
_entity_poly.entity_id
_entity_poly.type
_entity_poly.pdbx_seq_one_letter_code
_entity_poly.pdbx_strand_id
1 'polypeptide(L)'
;MKIIQQFRQILTALVLVLVLTTTTACSSTVQAKQPTQLPTGISRSGDYALLERGNSVQGQDFGNWVVSTAKGIVQDAYVRDNNKLGVVISPQVRPTEVRSLAKSLLQGFHKNFPNQDLKVLMYAPDKQLILTAQYDVQSNQIEYK
;
A
#
# COMPACT_ATOMS: atom_id res chain seq x y z
N MET A 1 -2.48 -69.39 3.15
CA MET A 1 -3.44 -68.43 3.74
C MET A 1 -3.30 -67.07 3.05
N LYS A 2 -3.90 -66.90 1.86
CA LYS A 2 -3.72 -65.73 0.96
C LYS A 2 -4.69 -64.55 1.24
N ILE A 3 -5.45 -64.62 2.34
CA ILE A 3 -6.53 -63.66 2.67
C ILE A 3 -6.02 -62.49 3.54
N ILE A 4 -4.94 -62.69 4.31
CA ILE A 4 -4.42 -61.67 5.25
C ILE A 4 -3.58 -60.59 4.56
N GLN A 5 -3.02 -60.86 3.36
CA GLN A 5 -2.21 -59.87 2.61
C GLN A 5 -3.08 -58.86 1.84
N GLN A 6 -4.27 -59.24 1.37
CA GLN A 6 -5.16 -58.35 0.62
C GLN A 6 -5.79 -57.26 1.50
N PHE A 7 -5.96 -57.53 2.80
CA PHE A 7 -6.52 -56.57 3.75
C PHE A 7 -5.58 -55.37 4.02
N ARG A 8 -4.25 -55.59 3.95
CA ARG A 8 -3.25 -54.54 4.17
C ARG A 8 -3.19 -53.51 3.02
N GLN A 9 -3.44 -53.94 1.78
CA GLN A 9 -3.41 -53.03 0.62
C GLN A 9 -4.66 -52.15 0.51
N ILE A 10 -5.83 -52.63 0.96
CA ILE A 10 -7.07 -51.85 0.95
C ILE A 10 -7.03 -50.73 1.99
N LEU A 11 -6.44 -50.98 3.17
CA LEU A 11 -6.31 -49.98 4.23
C LEU A 11 -5.42 -48.80 3.84
N THR A 12 -4.35 -49.01 3.08
CA THR A 12 -3.42 -47.94 2.67
C THR A 12 -4.02 -46.96 1.66
N ALA A 13 -4.95 -47.41 0.81
CA ALA A 13 -5.61 -46.53 -0.15
C ALA A 13 -6.68 -45.65 0.51
N LEU A 14 -7.34 -46.15 1.57
CA LEU A 14 -8.43 -45.44 2.24
C LEU A 14 -7.94 -44.29 3.15
N VAL A 15 -6.71 -44.39 3.68
CA VAL A 15 -6.09 -43.31 4.46
C VAL A 15 -5.69 -42.11 3.59
N LEU A 16 -5.25 -42.35 2.34
CA LEU A 16 -4.79 -41.26 1.48
C LEU A 16 -5.94 -40.33 1.02
N VAL A 17 -7.16 -40.87 0.87
CA VAL A 17 -8.36 -40.10 0.49
C VAL A 17 -8.89 -39.28 1.67
N LEU A 18 -8.70 -39.74 2.92
CA LEU A 18 -9.20 -39.04 4.12
C LEU A 18 -8.38 -37.78 4.47
N VAL A 19 -7.14 -37.66 3.99
CA VAL A 19 -6.25 -36.52 4.29
C VAL A 19 -6.55 -35.29 3.40
N LEU A 20 -7.33 -35.44 2.31
CA LEU A 20 -7.62 -34.34 1.39
C LEU A 20 -8.88 -33.51 1.72
N THR A 21 -9.63 -33.83 2.78
CA THR A 21 -10.90 -33.15 3.10
C THR A 21 -10.89 -32.26 4.35
N THR A 22 -9.74 -32.04 5.00
CA THR A 22 -9.62 -31.03 6.06
C THR A 22 -9.46 -29.62 5.48
N THR A 23 -10.53 -29.16 4.82
CA THR A 23 -10.72 -27.74 4.56
C THR A 23 -10.79 -27.01 5.91
N THR A 24 -9.91 -26.03 6.07
CA THR A 24 -9.85 -25.17 7.23
C THR A 24 -11.11 -24.31 7.31
N ALA A 25 -12.09 -24.73 8.11
CA ALA A 25 -13.08 -23.81 8.63
C ALA A 25 -12.43 -23.01 9.77
N CYS A 26 -11.86 -21.85 9.45
CA CYS A 26 -11.60 -20.83 10.47
C CYS A 26 -12.94 -20.39 11.06
N SER A 27 -13.38 -21.03 12.15
CA SER A 27 -14.41 -20.47 13.03
C SER A 27 -13.80 -19.32 13.81
N SER A 28 -13.78 -18.14 13.20
CA SER A 28 -13.67 -16.89 13.94
C SER A 28 -15.05 -16.53 14.46
N THR A 29 -15.24 -16.67 15.77
CA THR A 29 -16.37 -16.10 16.49
C THR A 29 -16.31 -14.58 16.37
N VAL A 30 -17.12 -14.02 15.48
CA VAL A 30 -17.34 -12.57 15.45
C VAL A 30 -18.25 -12.23 16.63
N GLN A 31 -17.64 -11.94 17.79
CA GLN A 31 -18.32 -11.21 18.85
C GLN A 31 -18.56 -9.80 18.34
N ALA A 32 -19.79 -9.52 17.90
CA ALA A 32 -20.29 -8.17 17.76
C ALA A 32 -20.35 -7.54 19.16
N LYS A 33 -19.23 -6.97 19.61
CA LYS A 33 -19.21 -6.06 20.75
C LYS A 33 -19.87 -4.77 20.29
N GLN A 34 -21.12 -4.61 20.69
CA GLN A 34 -21.90 -3.37 20.79
C GLN A 34 -21.03 -2.10 20.74
N PRO A 35 -21.27 -1.13 19.83
CA PRO A 35 -20.60 0.16 19.90
C PRO A 35 -21.12 0.90 21.14
N THR A 36 -20.37 0.79 22.24
CA THR A 36 -20.59 1.61 23.42
C THR A 36 -19.74 2.87 23.25
N GLN A 37 -20.45 3.99 23.04
CA GLN A 37 -20.01 5.38 23.19
C GLN A 37 -18.79 5.86 22.41
N LEU A 38 -19.06 6.77 21.47
CA LEU A 38 -18.10 7.78 21.04
C LEU A 38 -17.56 8.53 22.27
N PRO A 39 -16.23 8.66 22.42
CA PRO A 39 -15.66 9.80 23.12
C PRO A 39 -15.53 10.92 22.10
N THR A 40 -16.44 11.89 22.18
CA THR A 40 -16.18 13.27 21.78
C THR A 40 -14.94 13.76 22.52
N GLY A 41 -13.83 13.89 21.80
CA GLY A 41 -12.56 14.30 22.38
C GLY A 41 -11.55 14.68 21.30
N ILE A 42 -11.78 15.79 20.62
CA ILE A 42 -10.74 16.51 19.88
C ILE A 42 -9.76 17.04 20.92
N SER A 43 -8.73 16.26 21.23
CA SER A 43 -7.56 16.71 21.98
C SER A 43 -6.49 17.14 20.97
N ARG A 44 -6.46 18.44 20.71
CA ARG A 44 -5.37 19.11 19.97
C ARG A 44 -4.13 19.16 20.86
N SER A 45 -3.17 18.28 20.58
CA SER A 45 -1.78 18.49 20.98
C SER A 45 -0.86 17.60 20.14
N GLY A 46 -0.26 18.17 19.09
CA GLY A 46 1.11 17.86 18.63
C GLY A 46 1.41 16.50 17.99
N ASP A 47 0.54 15.51 18.09
CA ASP A 47 0.78 14.22 17.44
C ASP A 47 0.34 14.32 15.97
N TYR A 48 1.31 14.15 15.06
CA TYR A 48 1.00 13.72 13.70
C TYR A 48 0.32 12.35 13.83
N ALA A 49 -1.00 12.36 14.08
CA ALA A 49 -1.85 11.21 13.89
C ALA A 49 -1.44 10.61 12.55
N LEU A 50 -1.28 9.29 12.48
CA LEU A 50 -1.04 8.54 11.26
C LEU A 50 -2.17 8.91 10.27
N LEU A 51 -2.02 10.03 9.56
CA LEU A 51 -2.95 10.46 8.54
C LEU A 51 -2.87 9.36 7.49
N GLU A 52 -4.02 8.82 7.10
CA GLU A 52 -4.05 7.77 6.09
C GLU A 52 -3.23 8.21 4.88
N ARG A 53 -2.30 7.35 4.48
CA ARG A 53 -1.44 7.60 3.31
C ARG A 53 -2.25 7.52 2.03
N GLY A 54 -3.52 7.15 2.06
CA GLY A 54 -4.46 7.29 0.95
C GLY A 54 -5.88 7.54 1.41
N ASN A 55 -6.69 8.25 0.62
CA ASN A 55 -8.16 8.30 0.81
C ASN A 55 -8.90 7.19 0.03
N SER A 56 -8.16 6.21 -0.49
CA SER A 56 -8.65 4.98 -1.13
C SER A 56 -7.71 3.83 -0.76
N VAL A 57 -8.17 2.57 -0.88
CA VAL A 57 -7.33 1.38 -0.65
C VAL A 57 -6.09 1.42 -1.54
N GLN A 58 -6.28 1.66 -2.84
CA GLN A 58 -5.18 1.74 -3.80
C GLN A 58 -4.20 2.87 -3.49
N GLY A 59 -4.71 4.03 -3.07
CA GLY A 59 -3.88 5.16 -2.65
C GLY A 59 -3.07 4.87 -1.39
N GLN A 60 -3.67 4.15 -0.44
CA GLN A 60 -3.03 3.75 0.81
C GLN A 60 -1.90 2.75 0.52
N ASP A 61 -2.16 1.76 -0.33
CA ASP A 61 -1.18 0.76 -0.76
C ASP A 61 -0.02 1.40 -1.51
N PHE A 62 -0.31 2.31 -2.44
CA PHE A 62 0.74 3.00 -3.18
C PHE A 62 1.57 3.92 -2.28
N GLY A 63 0.96 4.67 -1.37
CA GLY A 63 1.69 5.48 -0.38
C GLY A 63 2.60 4.63 0.52
N ASN A 64 2.12 3.48 1.00
CA ASN A 64 2.92 2.51 1.73
C ASN A 64 4.08 1.94 0.90
N TRP A 65 3.82 1.64 -0.37
CA TRP A 65 4.83 1.13 -1.30
C TRP A 65 5.94 2.15 -1.57
N VAL A 66 5.59 3.43 -1.75
CA VAL A 66 6.58 4.50 -1.98
C VAL A 66 7.54 4.62 -0.80
N VAL A 67 7.02 4.69 0.43
CA VAL A 67 7.86 4.81 1.64
C VAL A 67 8.75 3.58 1.82
N SER A 68 8.19 2.38 1.64
CA SER A 68 8.96 1.14 1.82
C SER A 68 10.03 0.93 0.75
N THR A 69 9.74 1.27 -0.51
CA THR A 69 10.65 1.07 -1.65
C THR A 69 11.77 2.10 -1.70
N ALA A 70 11.51 3.32 -1.23
CA ALA A 70 12.47 4.42 -1.30
C ALA A 70 13.66 4.28 -0.31
N LYS A 71 13.66 3.27 0.58
CA LYS A 71 14.79 2.94 1.48
C LYS A 71 15.41 4.17 2.20
N GLY A 72 14.57 5.07 2.71
CA GLY A 72 15.03 6.27 3.45
C GLY A 72 15.28 7.52 2.60
N ILE A 73 15.09 7.46 1.28
CA ILE A 73 15.06 8.64 0.39
C ILE A 73 13.75 9.41 0.60
N VAL A 74 12.65 8.70 0.83
CA VAL A 74 11.33 9.28 1.14
C VAL A 74 11.05 9.06 2.61
N GLN A 75 10.77 10.14 3.33
CA GLN A 75 10.42 10.12 4.75
C GLN A 75 8.93 9.89 4.96
N ASP A 76 8.09 10.45 4.09
CA ASP A 76 6.66 10.24 4.12
C ASP A 76 6.04 10.37 2.72
N ALA A 77 4.91 9.71 2.50
CA ALA A 77 4.17 9.83 1.27
C ALA A 77 2.67 9.66 1.51
N TYR A 78 1.88 10.41 0.75
CA TYR A 78 0.43 10.29 0.75
C TYR A 78 -0.15 10.41 -0.65
N VAL A 79 -1.27 9.75 -0.90
CA VAL A 79 -2.06 9.82 -2.11
C VAL A 79 -3.41 10.44 -1.78
N ARG A 80 -3.86 11.38 -2.60
CA ARG A 80 -5.21 11.94 -2.54
C ARG A 80 -5.85 11.85 -3.91
N ASP A 81 -7.15 11.58 -3.90
CA ASP A 81 -8.04 11.65 -5.05
C ASP A 81 -7.63 10.71 -6.19
N ASN A 82 -6.79 9.72 -5.89
CA ASN A 82 -6.18 8.80 -6.86
C ASN A 82 -5.37 9.47 -7.99
N ASN A 83 -5.02 10.76 -7.85
CA ASN A 83 -4.29 11.50 -8.88
C ASN A 83 -3.20 12.44 -8.33
N LYS A 84 -3.07 12.54 -7.01
CA LYS A 84 -2.12 13.43 -6.34
C LYS A 84 -1.28 12.65 -5.35
N LEU A 85 0.02 12.55 -5.61
CA LEU A 85 1.01 11.97 -4.71
C LEU A 85 1.80 13.10 -4.05
N GLY A 86 1.72 13.23 -2.72
CA GLY A 86 2.62 14.05 -1.94
C GLY A 86 3.75 13.22 -1.37
N VAL A 87 4.98 13.76 -1.42
CA VAL A 87 6.20 13.04 -1.04
C VAL A 87 7.11 13.97 -0.26
N VAL A 88 7.42 13.61 0.98
CA VAL A 88 8.42 14.31 1.80
C VAL A 88 9.74 13.58 1.64
N ILE A 89 10.75 14.27 1.09
CA ILE A 89 12.08 13.68 0.92
C ILE A 89 12.90 13.76 2.21
N SER A 90 13.87 12.87 2.35
CA SER A 90 14.84 12.97 3.43
C SER A 90 15.94 13.99 3.13
N PRO A 91 16.68 14.48 4.15
CA PRO A 91 17.79 15.41 3.95
C PRO A 91 18.94 14.88 3.09
N GLN A 92 18.95 13.58 2.78
CA GLN A 92 19.99 12.94 1.97
C GLN A 92 19.82 13.20 0.48
N VAL A 93 18.62 13.60 0.04
CA VAL A 93 18.31 13.85 -1.37
C VAL A 93 18.86 15.22 -1.77
N ARG A 94 19.73 15.25 -2.77
CA ARG A 94 20.32 16.51 -3.25
C ARG A 94 19.29 17.28 -4.07
N PRO A 95 19.30 18.62 -4.05
CA PRO A 95 18.37 19.44 -4.86
C PRO A 95 18.39 19.08 -6.36
N THR A 96 19.56 18.74 -6.90
CA THR A 96 19.73 18.32 -8.30
C THR A 96 19.07 16.98 -8.64
N GLU A 97 18.79 16.15 -7.64
CA GLU A 97 18.19 14.81 -7.81
C GLU A 97 16.66 14.84 -7.70
N VAL A 98 16.08 15.87 -7.09
CA VAL A 98 14.64 15.99 -6.82
C VAL A 98 13.83 15.81 -8.10
N ARG A 99 14.28 16.41 -9.22
CA ARG A 99 13.60 16.28 -10.52
C ARG A 99 13.59 14.86 -11.05
N SER A 100 14.71 14.15 -10.93
CA SER A 100 14.85 12.76 -11.38
C SER A 100 14.00 11.81 -10.51
N LEU A 101 14.00 12.05 -9.20
CA LEU A 101 13.17 11.33 -8.24
C LEU A 101 11.68 11.54 -8.54
N ALA A 102 11.25 12.78 -8.72
CA ALA A 102 9.87 13.12 -9.06
C ALA A 102 9.42 12.43 -10.36
N LYS A 103 10.28 12.41 -11.39
CA LYS A 103 10.01 11.69 -12.63
C LYS A 103 9.79 10.19 -12.39
N SER A 104 10.68 9.56 -11.63
CA SER A 104 10.59 8.11 -11.32
C SER A 104 9.33 7.78 -10.53
N LEU A 105 8.99 8.61 -9.55
CA LEU A 105 7.77 8.48 -8.75
C LEU A 105 6.51 8.66 -9.60
N LEU A 106 6.49 9.66 -10.48
CA LEU A 106 5.37 9.93 -11.39
C LEU A 106 5.16 8.76 -12.37
N GLN A 107 6.25 8.15 -12.86
CA GLN A 107 6.17 6.94 -13.69
C GLN A 107 5.58 5.75 -12.92
N GLY A 108 6.01 5.53 -11.68
CA GLY A 108 5.42 4.50 -10.82
C GLY A 108 3.96 4.79 -10.50
N PHE A 109 3.62 6.05 -10.28
CA PHE A 109 2.27 6.50 -9.99
C PHE A 109 1.35 6.28 -11.20
N HIS A 110 1.81 6.61 -12.41
CA HIS A 110 1.07 6.38 -13.66
C HIS A 110 0.76 4.90 -13.92
N LYS A 111 1.66 3.99 -13.56
CA LYS A 111 1.40 2.55 -13.66
C LYS A 111 0.26 2.08 -12.76
N ASN A 112 0.11 2.70 -11.58
CA ASN A 112 -0.95 2.34 -10.64
C ASN A 112 -2.26 3.08 -10.95
N PHE A 113 -2.17 4.31 -11.47
CA PHE A 113 -3.29 5.21 -11.69
C PHE A 113 -3.33 5.67 -13.16
N PRO A 114 -3.62 4.75 -14.12
CA PRO A 114 -3.52 5.04 -15.55
C PRO A 114 -4.68 5.92 -16.06
N ASN A 115 -4.55 6.42 -17.29
CA ASN A 115 -5.61 7.10 -18.05
C ASN A 115 -6.15 8.40 -17.44
N GLN A 116 -5.32 9.11 -16.69
CA GLN A 116 -5.67 10.39 -16.09
C GLN A 116 -4.43 11.27 -15.88
N ASP A 117 -4.66 12.55 -15.65
CA ASP A 117 -3.62 13.49 -15.26
C ASP A 117 -3.17 13.19 -13.84
N LEU A 118 -1.86 13.29 -13.60
CA LEU A 118 -1.27 12.96 -12.31
C LEU A 118 -0.35 14.06 -11.83
N LYS A 119 -0.30 14.26 -10.51
CA LYS A 119 0.58 15.24 -9.88
C LYS A 119 1.42 14.58 -8.80
N VAL A 120 2.72 14.83 -8.84
CA VAL A 120 3.65 14.52 -7.76
C VAL A 120 4.13 15.83 -7.14
N LEU A 121 3.84 16.01 -5.86
CA LEU A 121 4.21 17.14 -5.03
C LEU A 121 5.40 16.72 -4.17
N MET A 122 6.56 17.29 -4.45
CA MET A 122 7.79 17.03 -3.70
C MET A 122 7.96 18.09 -2.62
N TYR A 123 8.05 17.63 -1.38
CA TYR A 123 8.27 18.45 -0.20
C TYR A 123 9.68 18.20 0.36
N ALA A 124 10.35 19.27 0.77
CA ALA A 124 11.59 19.20 1.54
C ALA A 124 11.33 18.61 2.95
N PRO A 125 12.39 18.26 3.71
CA PRO A 125 12.23 17.71 5.07
C PRO A 125 11.45 18.62 6.04
N ASP A 126 11.50 19.93 5.82
CA ASP A 126 10.74 20.95 6.55
C ASP A 126 9.29 21.12 6.05
N LYS A 127 8.86 20.27 5.10
CA LYS A 127 7.53 20.24 4.47
C LYS A 127 7.22 21.42 3.54
N GLN A 128 8.23 22.18 3.12
CA GLN A 128 8.05 23.15 2.05
C GLN A 128 7.93 22.46 0.69
N LEU A 129 6.97 22.88 -0.13
CA LEU A 129 6.84 22.38 -1.51
C LEU A 129 8.01 22.93 -2.33
N ILE A 130 8.81 22.03 -2.92
CA ILE A 130 10.03 22.39 -3.67
C ILE A 130 9.96 22.04 -5.15
N LEU A 131 9.07 21.14 -5.56
CA LEU A 131 8.85 20.78 -6.96
C LEU A 131 7.46 20.18 -7.12
N THR A 132 6.77 20.55 -8.19
CA THR A 132 5.58 19.87 -8.68
C THR A 132 5.86 19.27 -10.05
N ALA A 133 5.72 17.95 -10.19
CA ALA A 133 5.73 17.28 -11.49
C ALA A 133 4.29 16.91 -11.88
N GLN A 134 3.85 17.35 -13.06
CA GLN A 134 2.49 17.11 -13.56
C GLN A 134 2.58 16.31 -14.86
N TYR A 135 1.94 15.14 -14.89
CA TYR A 135 1.76 14.36 -16.10
C TYR A 135 0.41 14.70 -16.72
N ASP A 136 0.43 15.04 -18.00
CA ASP A 136 -0.74 15.28 -18.83
C ASP A 136 -0.97 14.07 -19.73
N VAL A 137 -2.13 13.43 -19.60
CA VAL A 137 -2.43 12.18 -20.29
C VAL A 137 -2.65 12.37 -21.80
N GLN A 138 -3.05 13.57 -22.22
CA GLN A 138 -3.35 13.85 -23.63
C GLN A 138 -2.06 14.02 -24.45
N SER A 139 -1.10 14.77 -23.90
CA SER A 139 0.18 15.08 -24.53
C SER A 139 1.28 14.07 -24.20
N ASN A 140 1.08 13.23 -23.19
CA ASN A 140 2.09 12.32 -22.63
C ASN A 140 3.36 13.04 -22.15
N GLN A 141 3.24 14.30 -21.75
CA GLN A 141 4.36 15.11 -21.28
C GLN A 141 4.34 15.26 -19.76
N ILE A 142 5.52 15.55 -19.20
CA ILE A 142 5.70 15.90 -17.80
C ILE A 142 6.12 17.37 -17.72
N GLU A 143 5.27 18.19 -17.10
CA GLU A 143 5.57 19.58 -16.76
C GLU A 143 6.15 19.66 -15.34
N TYR A 144 7.12 20.56 -15.14
CA TYR A 144 7.73 20.80 -13.84
C TYR A 144 7.49 22.26 -13.42
N LYS A 145 7.04 22.46 -12.18
CA LYS A 145 6.79 23.78 -11.56
C LYS A 145 7.50 23.88 -10.22
#